data_AF-A0A8T5F6Z1-F1
#
_entry.id   AF-A0A8T5F6Z1-F1
#
_cell.length_a   1.000
_cell.length_b   1.000
_cell.length_c   1.000
_cell.angle_alpha   90.00
_cell.angle_beta   90.00
_cell.angle_gamma   90.00
#
_symmetry.space_group_name_H-M   'P 1'
#
loop_
_entity.id
_entity.type
_entity.pdbx_description
1 polymer ?
#
loop_
_entity_poly.entity_id
_entity_poly.type
_entity_poly.pdbx_seq_one_letter_code
_entity_poly.pdbx_strand_id
1 'polypeptide(L)' 'MVEEISDTIRMKIKELTDNPDEQKMLEKLLQKTAQYNKQTKPTVIKREFSLLLDEHFPFEETD' A
#
# COMPACT_ATOMS: atom_id res chain seq x y z
N MET A 1 -17.47 -4.31 -7.17
CA MET A 1 -17.47 -3.42 -5.99
C MET A 1 -16.03 -3.37 -5.51
N VAL A 2 -15.40 -2.20 -5.47
CA VAL A 2 -14.08 -2.07 -4.82
C VAL A 2 -14.37 -2.18 -3.33
N GLU A 3 -13.91 -3.23 -2.67
CA GLU A 3 -14.03 -3.33 -1.22
C GLU A 3 -13.25 -2.16 -0.61
N GLU A 4 -13.98 -1.22 -0.02
CA GLU A 4 -13.37 -0.13 0.72
C GLU A 4 -12.77 -0.69 2.01
N ILE A 5 -11.58 -0.21 2.34
CA ILE A 5 -10.86 -0.63 3.55
C ILE A 5 -11.65 -0.13 4.76
N SER A 6 -11.88 -1.02 5.73
CA SER A 6 -12.69 -0.69 6.91
C SER A 6 -12.04 0.40 7.77
N ASP A 7 -12.87 1.16 8.49
CA ASP A 7 -12.41 2.21 9.41
C ASP A 7 -11.46 1.67 10.49
N THR A 8 -11.64 0.41 10.89
CA THR A 8 -10.73 -0.29 11.82
C THR A 8 -9.30 -0.39 11.28
N ILE A 9 -9.16 -0.65 9.98
CA ILE A 9 -7.84 -0.75 9.35
C ILE A 9 -7.22 0.64 9.21
N ARG A 10 -8.00 1.66 8.86
CA ARG A 10 -7.52 3.05 8.81
C ARG A 10 -7.02 3.54 10.16
N MET A 11 -7.72 3.19 11.25
CA MET A 11 -7.26 3.48 12.61
C MET A 11 -5.92 2.82 12.92
N LYS A 12 -5.75 1.54 12.60
CA LYS A 12 -4.47 0.84 12.81
C LYS A 12 -3.32 1.42 11.98
N ILE A 13 -3.60 1.88 10.76
CA ILE A 13 -2.59 2.55 9.92
C ILE A 13 -2.12 3.84 10.60
N LYS A 14 -3.03 4.62 11.18
CA LYS A 14 -2.69 5.83 11.96
C LYS A 14 -1.90 5.51 13.24
N GLU A 15 -2.09 4.34 13.84
CA GLU A 15 -1.26 3.88 14.97
C GLU A 15 0.17 3.49 14.55
N LEU A 16 0.39 3.13 13.27
CA LEU A 16 1.69 2.69 12.76
C LEU A 16 2.55 3.84 12.25
N THR A 17 1.93 4.88 11.71
CA THR A 17 2.65 6.04 11.16
C THR A 17 1.80 7.30 11.23
N ASP A 18 2.42 8.40 11.63
CA ASP A 18 1.82 9.74 11.62
C ASP A 18 1.98 10.43 10.26
N ASN A 19 2.78 9.87 9.35
CA ASN A 19 3.05 10.45 8.04
C ASN A 19 1.86 10.19 7.07
N PRO A 20 1.17 11.24 6.60
CA PRO A 20 0.00 11.09 5.72
C PRO A 20 0.29 10.34 4.42
N ASP A 21 1.50 10.47 3.86
CA ASP A 21 1.87 9.80 2.61
C ASP A 21 2.09 8.31 2.81
N GLU A 22 2.66 7.91 3.95
CA GLU A 22 2.81 6.51 4.34
C GLU A 22 1.44 5.87 4.63
N GLN A 23 0.55 6.60 5.31
CA GLN A 23 -0.82 6.13 5.57
C GLN A 23 -1.55 5.85 4.25
N LYS A 24 -1.46 6.78 3.29
CA LYS A 24 -2.08 6.65 1.97
C LYS A 24 -1.48 5.49 1.16
N MET A 25 -0.18 5.26 1.28
CA MET A 25 0.49 4.12 0.65
C MET A 25 -0.03 2.80 1.24
N LEU A 26 -0.07 2.67 2.57
CA LEU A 26 -0.54 1.47 3.27
C LEU A 26 -2.00 1.16 2.93
N GLU A 27 -2.85 2.19 2.86
CA GLU A 27 -4.24 2.05 2.43
C GLU A 27 -4.31 1.48 1.00
N LYS A 28 -3.65 2.12 0.03
CA LYS A 28 -3.62 1.62 -1.36
C LYS A 28 -3.09 0.19 -1.46
N LEU A 29 -2.07 -0.15 -0.66
CA LEU A 29 -1.48 -1.47 -0.64
C LEU A 29 -2.49 -2.53 -0.19
N LEU A 30 -3.21 -2.26 0.90
CA LEU A 30 -4.21 -3.18 1.45
C LEU A 30 -5.38 -3.36 0.48
N GLN A 31 -5.81 -2.28 -0.17
CA GLN A 31 -6.87 -2.32 -1.18
C GLN A 31 -6.47 -3.16 -2.41
N LYS A 32 -5.25 -3.00 -2.91
CA LYS A 32 -4.72 -3.80 -4.02
C LYS A 32 -4.51 -5.26 -3.63
N THR A 33 -3.99 -5.50 -2.44
CA THR A 33 -3.71 -6.86 -1.96
C THR A 33 -4.98 -7.62 -1.59
N ALA A 34 -6.06 -6.94 -1.18
CA ALA A 34 -7.37 -7.57 -0.98
C ALA A 34 -7.92 -8.20 -2.27
N GLN A 35 -7.54 -7.68 -3.44
CA GLN A 35 -7.92 -8.23 -4.74
C GLN A 35 -7.05 -9.41 -5.18
N TYR A 36 -5.92 -9.65 -4.52
CA TYR A 36 -5.05 -10.78 -4.83
C TYR A 36 -5.67 -12.07 -4.33
N ASN A 37 -6.12 -12.92 -5.26
CA ASN A 37 -6.57 -14.27 -4.96
C ASN A 37 -5.37 -15.26 -4.91
N LYS A 38 -5.62 -16.52 -4.51
CA LYS A 38 -4.60 -17.59 -4.42
C LYS A 38 -3.83 -17.88 -5.73
N GLN A 39 -4.27 -17.35 -6.88
CA GLN A 39 -3.60 -17.50 -8.17
C GLN A 39 -2.66 -16.34 -8.50
N THR A 40 -2.67 -15.27 -7.70
CA THR A 40 -1.78 -14.12 -7.88
C THR A 40 -0.35 -14.55 -7.63
N LYS A 41 0.49 -14.52 -8.68
CA LYS A 41 1.88 -14.96 -8.58
C LYS A 41 2.66 -14.02 -7.65
N PRO A 42 3.55 -14.52 -6.78
CA PRO A 42 4.37 -13.68 -5.90
C PRO A 42 5.17 -12.60 -6.63
N THR A 43 5.56 -12.85 -7.89
CA THR A 43 6.27 -11.89 -8.75
C THR A 43 5.41 -10.67 -9.11
N VAL A 44 4.09 -10.85 -9.28
CA VAL A 44 3.15 -9.77 -9.56
C VAL A 44 3.02 -8.88 -8.32
N ILE A 45 2.86 -9.50 -7.14
CA ILE A 45 2.77 -8.79 -5.86
C ILE A 45 4.04 -7.96 -5.63
N LYS A 46 5.22 -8.54 -5.82
CA LYS A 46 6.51 -7.82 -5.66
C LYS A 46 6.61 -6.63 -6.61
N ARG A 47 6.26 -6.81 -7.89
CA ARG A 47 6.32 -5.73 -8.88
C ARG A 47 5.38 -4.59 -8.52
N GLU A 48 4.14 -4.89 -8.16
CA GLU A 48 3.17 -3.87 -7.78
C GLU A 48 3.54 -3.16 -6.47
N PHE A 49 4.12 -3.88 -5.51
CA PHE A 49 4.65 -3.30 -4.29
C PHE A 49 5.80 -2.32 -4.57
N SER A 50 6.75 -2.70 -5.43
CA SER A 50 7.84 -1.80 -5.84
C SER A 50 7.33 -0.54 -6.54
N LEU A 51 6.37 -0.67 -7.46
CA LEU A 51 5.77 0.50 -8.12
C LEU A 51 5.08 1.44 -7.14
N LEU A 52 4.38 0.90 -6.12
CA LEU A 52 3.76 1.71 -5.08
C LEU A 52 4.80 2.41 -4.19
N LEU A 53 5.93 1.75 -3.90
CA LEU A 53 7.02 2.38 -3.17
C LEU A 53 7.63 3.52 -3.99
N ASP A 54 7.93 3.31 -5.26
CA ASP A 54 8.50 4.34 -6.14
C ASP A 54 7.57 5.56 -6.30
N GLU A 55 6.23 5.34 -6.32
CA GLU A 55 5.23 6.40 -6.38
C GLU A 55 5.14 7.24 -5.09
N HIS A 56 5.33 6.62 -3.93
CA HIS A 56 5.10 7.26 -2.63
C HIS A 56 6.38 7.70 -1.92
N PHE A 57 7.50 7.06 -2.23
CA PHE A 57 8.84 7.37 -1.74
C PHE A 57 9.79 7.44 -2.94
N PRO A 58 9.60 8.41 -3.84
CA PRO A 58 10.56 8.64 -4.91
C PRO A 58 11.94 8.85 -4.27
N PHE A 59 12.94 8.14 -4.79
CA PHE A 59 14.31 8.27 -4.28
C PHE A 59 14.79 9.69 -4.56
N GLU A 60 14.81 10.54 -3.53
CA GLU A 60 15.46 11.84 -3.61
C GLU A 60 16.96 11.61 -3.48
N GLU A 61 17.66 11.60 -4.61
CA GLU A 61 19.12 11.66 -4.64
C GLU A 61 19.52 12.96 -3.95
N THR A 62 19.94 12.86 -2.69
CA THR A 62 20.35 14.00 -1.88
C THR A 62 21.76 14.36 -2.33
N ASP A 63 21.86 15.34 -3.21
CA ASP A 63 23.12 16.03 -3.57
C ASP A 63 23.69 16.80 -2.36
#